data_AF-A0A2G6J842-F1
#
_entry.id   AF-A0A2G6J842-F1
#
_cell.length_a   1.000
_cell.length_b   1.000
_cell.length_c   1.000
_cell.angle_alpha   90.00
_cell.angle_beta   90.00
_cell.angle_gamma   90.00
#
_symmetry.space_group_name_H-M   'P 1'
#
loop_
_entity.id
_entity.type
_entity.pdbx_description
1 polymer ?
#
loop_
_entity_poly.entity_id
_entity_poly.type
_entity_poly.pdbx_seq_one_letter_code
_entity_poly.pdbx_strand_id
1 'polypeptide(L)'
;MTAASTASASSGEPSGLRESVMAGDRHDSDRHEDRNEDRNANEGEDGRRDLGVRRIAQVDRTTLGIEWNDGVRQRWKLAELRRACPCATCVDEWTRERLLDPETIPNDLVATRVDSVGRYALRISFADGHDTGIYTFSMLRELADKRQA
;
A
#
# COMPACT_ATOMS: atom_id res chain seq x y z
N MET A 1 -43.45 70.33 47.80
CA MET A 1 -42.87 71.45 47.02
C MET A 1 -41.61 70.91 46.37
N THR A 2 -41.74 70.51 45.11
CA THR A 2 -41.05 71.10 43.93
C THR A 2 -39.61 70.61 43.83
N ALA A 3 -39.33 69.71 42.88
CA ALA A 3 -38.65 69.98 41.60
C ALA A 3 -37.12 70.09 41.80
N ALA A 4 -36.21 69.69 40.91
CA ALA A 4 -36.19 69.49 39.47
C ALA A 4 -35.01 68.53 39.19
N SER A 5 -35.10 67.58 38.25
CA SER A 5 -34.74 67.76 36.83
C SER A 5 -33.48 68.59 36.60
N THR A 6 -32.43 67.96 36.07
CA THR A 6 -31.68 68.47 34.91
C THR A 6 -30.84 67.35 34.28
N ALA A 7 -31.16 67.04 33.02
CA ALA A 7 -30.23 66.46 32.08
C ALA A 7 -29.32 67.57 31.53
N SER A 8 -28.06 67.24 31.21
CA SER A 8 -27.23 68.03 30.29
C SER A 8 -26.21 67.13 29.58
N ALA A 9 -26.19 67.27 28.27
CA ALA A 9 -25.38 66.55 27.30
C ALA A 9 -24.03 67.24 27.06
N SER A 10 -23.27 66.66 26.11
CA SER A 10 -22.40 67.32 25.12
C SER A 10 -20.86 67.25 25.29
N SER A 11 -20.27 66.46 24.37
CA SER A 11 -19.15 66.79 23.46
C SER A 11 -17.70 66.56 23.89
N GLY A 12 -16.96 65.93 22.97
CA GLY A 12 -15.50 65.82 23.00
C GLY A 12 -14.98 64.82 21.96
N GLU A 13 -14.80 65.30 20.74
CA GLU A 13 -14.36 64.60 19.51
C GLU A 13 -12.90 64.08 19.53
N PRO A 14 -12.49 63.28 18.50
CA PRO A 14 -11.29 62.44 18.48
C PRO A 14 -10.08 63.15 17.87
N SER A 15 -8.85 62.74 18.23
CA SER A 15 -7.65 62.94 17.38
C SER A 15 -6.43 62.20 17.94
N GLY A 16 -5.68 61.56 17.04
CA GLY A 16 -4.37 60.97 17.31
C GLY A 16 -4.08 59.82 16.34
N LEU A 17 -3.72 60.13 15.09
CA LEU A 17 -2.36 59.99 14.52
C LEU A 17 -1.95 58.52 14.29
N ARG A 18 -2.01 57.93 13.09
CA ARG A 18 -1.22 58.19 11.85
C ARG A 18 0.30 58.14 12.05
N GLU A 19 0.90 57.06 11.54
CA GLU A 19 2.12 56.93 10.69
C GLU A 19 2.61 55.46 10.82
N SER A 20 2.64 54.60 9.79
CA SER A 20 3.49 54.59 8.57
C SER A 20 4.98 54.62 8.96
N VAL A 21 5.93 53.76 8.55
CA VAL A 21 6.15 52.86 7.40
C VAL A 21 7.46 52.08 7.69
N MET A 22 7.90 51.26 6.72
CA MET A 22 9.22 50.63 6.50
C MET A 22 9.23 49.11 6.77
N ALA A 23 8.87 48.32 5.77
CA ALA A 23 9.76 47.84 4.70
C ALA A 23 10.57 46.61 5.14
N GLY A 24 9.94 45.44 5.00
CA GLY A 24 10.62 44.16 4.90
C GLY A 24 10.62 43.71 3.45
N ASP A 25 11.60 44.19 2.69
CA ASP A 25 12.00 43.61 1.42
C ASP A 25 12.60 42.22 1.71
N ARG A 26 11.92 41.16 1.26
CA ARG A 26 12.52 39.83 1.09
C ARG A 26 11.97 39.27 -0.21
N HIS A 27 12.73 39.53 -1.27
CA HIS A 27 12.91 38.68 -2.45
C HIS A 27 12.11 37.36 -2.41
N ASP A 28 10.94 37.37 -3.04
CA ASP A 28 10.25 36.17 -3.50
C ASP A 28 10.95 35.75 -4.81
N SER A 29 12.10 35.11 -4.64
CA SER A 29 12.86 34.49 -5.73
C SER A 29 12.67 32.99 -5.62
N ASP A 30 12.28 32.40 -6.74
CA ASP A 30 12.30 30.97 -7.02
C ASP A 30 11.15 30.14 -6.44
N ARG A 31 10.03 30.29 -7.13
CA ARG A 31 9.24 29.17 -7.66
C ARG A 31 10.14 28.02 -8.11
N HIS A 32 10.28 27.01 -7.27
CA HIS A 32 10.60 25.66 -7.69
C HIS A 32 9.56 24.70 -7.09
N GLU A 33 8.52 24.46 -7.90
CA GLU A 33 7.67 23.28 -7.78
C GLU A 33 8.53 22.05 -8.15
N ASP A 34 9.38 21.59 -7.23
CA ASP A 34 9.98 20.27 -7.36
C ASP A 34 9.04 19.23 -6.78
N ARG A 35 8.09 18.83 -7.65
CA ARG A 35 7.60 17.46 -7.73
C ARG A 35 8.79 16.51 -7.61
N ASN A 36 8.95 15.85 -6.46
CA ASN A 36 9.60 14.56 -6.47
C ASN A 36 8.52 13.48 -6.43
N GLU A 37 8.02 13.20 -7.63
CA GLU A 37 7.31 11.99 -7.99
C GLU A 37 8.27 10.81 -7.83
N ASP A 38 8.51 10.37 -6.61
CA ASP A 38 9.12 9.07 -6.34
C ASP A 38 8.05 7.97 -6.55
N ARG A 39 7.53 7.92 -7.78
CA ARG A 39 6.79 6.78 -8.31
C ARG A 39 7.80 5.65 -8.48
N ASN A 40 8.01 4.90 -7.40
CA ASN A 40 8.86 3.72 -7.47
C ASN A 40 8.22 2.69 -8.41
N ALA A 41 8.89 2.52 -9.54
CA ALA A 41 8.52 1.70 -10.67
C ALA A 41 8.31 0.23 -10.28
N ASN A 42 7.07 -0.24 -10.39
CA ASN A 42 6.79 -1.64 -10.71
C ASN A 42 5.38 -1.83 -11.28
N GLU A 43 4.93 -0.90 -12.13
CA GLU A 43 3.79 -1.12 -13.01
C GLU A 43 4.29 -2.00 -14.16
N GLY A 44 4.25 -3.32 -13.93
CA GLY A 44 4.83 -4.33 -14.82
C GLY A 44 4.31 -4.25 -16.25
N GLU A 45 5.25 -4.36 -17.19
CA GLU A 45 5.05 -4.48 -18.65
C GLU A 45 4.40 -5.81 -19.07
N ASP A 46 3.39 -6.33 -18.34
CA ASP A 46 2.69 -7.59 -18.66
C ASP A 46 1.49 -7.39 -19.60
N GLY A 47 1.67 -6.60 -20.66
CA GLY A 47 0.58 -6.11 -21.51
C GLY A 47 -0.06 -7.13 -22.47
N ARG A 48 0.24 -8.44 -22.37
CA ARG A 48 -0.25 -9.44 -23.34
C ARG A 48 -0.68 -10.80 -22.76
N ARG A 49 -0.47 -11.10 -21.47
CA ARG A 49 -0.83 -12.41 -20.89
C ARG A 49 -2.20 -12.33 -20.20
N ASP A 50 -3.08 -13.29 -20.47
CA ASP A 50 -4.32 -13.42 -19.70
C ASP A 50 -4.01 -14.07 -18.35
N LEU A 51 -3.95 -13.23 -17.31
CA LEU A 51 -3.73 -13.64 -15.92
C LEU A 51 -4.99 -14.20 -15.25
N GLY A 52 -6.09 -14.32 -15.98
CA GLY A 52 -7.30 -14.96 -15.49
C GLY A 52 -7.05 -16.41 -15.07
N VAL A 53 -7.54 -16.75 -13.89
CA VAL A 53 -7.48 -18.12 -13.38
C VAL A 53 -8.70 -18.90 -13.83
N ARG A 54 -8.47 -20.01 -14.52
CA ARG A 54 -9.51 -20.95 -14.95
C ARG A 54 -9.90 -21.90 -13.83
N ARG A 55 -8.92 -22.39 -13.06
CA ARG A 55 -9.15 -23.33 -11.97
C ARG A 55 -8.04 -23.26 -10.92
N ILE A 56 -8.45 -23.38 -9.66
CA ILE A 56 -7.57 -23.57 -8.50
C ILE A 56 -7.93 -24.91 -7.87
N ALA A 57 -6.94 -25.73 -7.57
CA ALA A 57 -7.17 -27.02 -6.91
C ALA A 57 -6.00 -27.39 -6.01
N GLN A 58 -6.28 -27.89 -4.81
CA GLN A 58 -5.27 -28.54 -4.00
C GLN A 58 -4.99 -29.93 -4.60
N VAL A 59 -3.77 -30.13 -5.12
CA VAL A 59 -3.37 -31.37 -5.82
C VAL A 59 -3.04 -32.46 -4.80
N ASP A 60 -2.34 -32.08 -3.75
CA ASP A 60 -2.03 -32.89 -2.58
C ASP A 60 -1.91 -32.00 -1.34
N ARG A 61 -1.61 -32.57 -0.17
CA ARG A 61 -1.52 -31.82 1.10
C ARG A 61 -0.53 -30.64 1.05
N THR A 62 0.53 -30.75 0.25
CA THR A 62 1.66 -29.81 0.16
C THR A 62 1.71 -29.03 -1.16
N THR A 63 0.81 -29.30 -2.10
CA THR A 63 0.88 -28.76 -3.47
C THR A 63 -0.43 -28.09 -3.89
N LEU A 64 -0.33 -26.82 -4.29
CA LEU A 64 -1.40 -26.06 -4.92
C LEU A 64 -1.24 -26.09 -6.45
N GLY A 65 -2.33 -26.39 -7.15
CA GLY A 65 -2.42 -26.33 -8.60
C GLY A 65 -3.21 -25.11 -9.06
N ILE A 66 -2.68 -24.40 -10.05
CA ILE A 66 -3.34 -23.28 -10.72
C ILE A 66 -3.33 -23.53 -12.22
N GLU A 67 -4.51 -23.43 -12.82
CA GLU A 67 -4.70 -23.47 -14.26
C GLU A 67 -5.18 -22.11 -14.73
N TRP A 68 -4.45 -21.55 -15.69
CA TRP A 68 -4.65 -20.21 -16.22
C TRP A 68 -5.49 -20.25 -17.50
N ASN A 69 -6.11 -19.13 -17.87
CA ASN A 69 -6.89 -19.00 -19.09
C ASN A 69 -6.03 -19.09 -20.36
N ASP A 70 -4.76 -18.68 -20.29
CA ASP A 70 -3.75 -18.84 -21.35
C ASP A 70 -3.34 -20.32 -21.60
N GLY A 71 -3.91 -21.26 -20.83
CA GLY A 71 -3.65 -22.70 -20.93
C GLY A 71 -2.46 -23.19 -20.11
N VAL A 72 -1.72 -22.29 -19.47
CA VAL A 72 -0.60 -22.66 -18.60
C VAL A 72 -1.12 -23.38 -17.35
N ARG A 73 -0.38 -24.39 -16.91
CA ARG A 73 -0.65 -25.14 -15.68
C ARG A 73 0.55 -25.07 -14.77
N GLN A 74 0.35 -24.56 -13.56
CA GLN A 74 1.39 -24.42 -12.57
C GLN A 74 1.08 -25.26 -11.33
N ARG A 75 2.13 -25.87 -10.79
CA ARG A 75 2.13 -26.51 -9.48
C ARG A 75 3.09 -25.76 -8.57
N TRP A 76 2.62 -25.53 -7.36
CA TRP A 76 3.29 -24.76 -6.33
C TRP A 76 3.40 -25.58 -5.07
N LYS A 77 4.62 -25.79 -4.58
CA LYS A 77 4.78 -26.26 -3.20
C LYS A 77 4.36 -25.16 -2.25
N LEU A 78 3.57 -25.52 -1.24
CA LEU A 78 3.07 -24.55 -0.27
C LEU A 78 4.23 -23.94 0.54
N ALA A 79 5.30 -24.70 0.79
CA ALA A 79 6.53 -24.19 1.34
C ALA A 79 7.21 -23.12 0.44
N GLU A 80 7.19 -23.29 -0.90
CA GLU A 80 7.71 -22.28 -1.83
C GLU A 80 6.90 -20.99 -1.75
N LEU A 81 5.56 -21.10 -1.75
CA LEU A 81 4.69 -19.93 -1.62
C LEU A 81 4.89 -19.23 -0.26
N ARG A 82 5.04 -20.01 0.82
CA ARG A 82 5.30 -19.46 2.16
C ARG A 82 6.63 -18.72 2.23
N ARG A 83 7.69 -19.23 1.60
CA ARG A 83 9.00 -18.54 1.47
C ARG A 83 8.89 -17.28 0.62
N ALA A 84 7.92 -17.25 -0.29
CA ALA A 84 7.62 -16.09 -1.11
C ALA A 84 6.61 -15.13 -0.48
N CYS A 85 6.12 -15.35 0.75
CA CYS A 85 5.01 -14.62 1.34
C CYS A 85 5.20 -13.09 1.30
N PRO A 86 4.25 -12.33 0.74
CA PRO A 86 4.35 -10.87 0.59
C PRO A 86 3.75 -10.07 1.76
N CYS A 87 3.35 -10.71 2.87
CA CYS A 87 2.75 -9.98 3.99
C CYS A 87 3.76 -9.10 4.72
N ALA A 88 3.29 -8.05 5.39
CA ALA A 88 4.11 -7.10 6.16
C ALA A 88 4.95 -7.75 7.29
N THR A 89 4.56 -8.93 7.77
CA THR A 89 5.37 -9.70 8.75
C THR A 89 6.59 -10.37 8.11
N CYS A 90 6.53 -10.62 6.80
CA CYS A 90 7.53 -11.39 6.05
C CYS A 90 8.42 -10.50 5.18
N VAL A 91 7.95 -9.32 4.83
CA VAL A 91 8.63 -8.34 3.98
C VAL A 91 8.51 -6.98 4.64
N ASP A 92 9.64 -6.30 4.80
CA ASP A 92 9.65 -4.94 5.32
C ASP A 92 8.98 -3.97 4.34
N GLU A 93 8.09 -3.11 4.85
CA GLU A 93 7.25 -2.24 4.01
C GLU A 93 8.06 -1.15 3.27
N TRP A 94 9.17 -0.71 3.86
CA TRP A 94 9.96 0.42 3.35
C TRP A 94 11.08 -0.03 2.43
N THR A 95 11.83 -1.04 2.85
CA THR A 95 13.01 -1.57 2.14
C THR A 95 12.64 -2.67 1.17
N ARG A 96 11.48 -3.31 1.34
CA ARG A 96 11.07 -4.55 0.65
C ARG A 96 12.02 -5.73 0.85
N GLU A 97 12.88 -5.67 1.86
CA GLU A 97 13.74 -6.79 2.22
C GLU A 97 12.92 -7.91 2.87
N ARG A 98 13.31 -9.15 2.59
CA ARG A 98 12.67 -10.32 3.21
C ARG A 98 13.17 -10.45 4.65
N LEU A 99 12.23 -10.32 5.59
CA LEU A 99 12.47 -10.51 7.02
C LEU A 99 12.37 -11.98 7.44
N LEU A 100 11.68 -12.79 6.63
CA LEU A 100 11.51 -14.22 6.91
C LEU A 100 12.81 -14.99 6.67
N ASP A 101 13.15 -15.89 7.59
CA ASP A 101 14.21 -16.87 7.39
C ASP A 101 13.65 -18.09 6.62
N PRO A 102 14.11 -18.33 5.36
CA PRO A 102 13.60 -19.43 4.54
C PRO A 102 13.90 -20.83 5.11
N GLU A 103 14.92 -20.97 5.96
CA GLU A 103 15.31 -22.25 6.57
C GLU A 103 14.33 -22.71 7.66
N THR A 104 13.63 -21.75 8.28
CA THR A 104 12.61 -22.04 9.30
C THR A 104 11.32 -22.64 8.73
N ILE A 105 11.15 -22.60 7.41
CA ILE A 105 9.92 -23.05 6.75
C ILE A 105 10.02 -24.55 6.39
N PRO A 106 9.19 -25.42 7.00
CA PRO A 106 9.22 -26.84 6.74
C PRO A 106 8.80 -27.17 5.31
N ASN A 107 9.47 -28.14 4.68
CA ASN A 107 9.19 -28.53 3.30
C ASN A 107 7.84 -29.22 3.13
N ASP A 108 7.32 -29.84 4.19
CA ASP A 108 6.01 -30.48 4.27
C ASP A 108 4.90 -29.55 4.77
N LEU A 109 5.13 -28.23 4.78
CA LEU A 109 4.13 -27.24 5.15
C LEU A 109 2.84 -27.42 4.33
N VAL A 110 1.70 -27.30 5.02
CA VAL A 110 0.37 -27.39 4.43
C VAL A 110 -0.39 -26.08 4.58
N ALA A 111 -1.36 -25.88 3.70
CA ALA A 111 -2.31 -24.78 3.76
C ALA A 111 -3.55 -25.26 4.50
N THR A 112 -3.99 -24.46 5.45
CA THR A 112 -5.27 -24.65 6.15
C THR A 112 -6.42 -24.09 5.32
N ARG A 113 -6.16 -23.05 4.51
CA ARG A 113 -7.17 -22.41 3.66
C ARG A 113 -6.55 -21.73 2.45
N VAL A 114 -7.27 -21.76 1.33
CA VAL A 114 -6.95 -20.99 0.12
C VAL A 114 -8.22 -20.30 -0.36
N ASP A 115 -8.25 -18.97 -0.31
CA ASP A 115 -9.38 -18.16 -0.78
C ASP A 115 -8.98 -17.36 -2.02
N SER A 116 -9.90 -17.20 -2.96
CA SER A 116 -9.76 -16.19 -4.03
C SER A 116 -10.05 -14.80 -3.48
N VAL A 117 -9.18 -13.84 -3.81
CA VAL A 117 -9.39 -12.42 -3.52
C VAL A 117 -9.76 -11.73 -4.83
N GLY A 118 -11.06 -11.56 -5.05
CA GLY A 118 -11.60 -11.04 -6.30
C GLY A 118 -11.14 -11.88 -7.50
N ARG A 119 -10.67 -11.19 -8.54
CA ARG A 119 -10.16 -11.78 -9.78
C ARG A 119 -8.65 -11.57 -9.98
N TYR A 120 -7.92 -11.21 -8.94
CA TYR A 120 -6.54 -10.74 -9.09
C TYR A 120 -5.53 -11.41 -8.15
N ALA A 121 -5.98 -12.12 -7.11
CA ALA A 121 -5.09 -12.70 -6.11
C ALA A 121 -5.68 -13.90 -5.38
N LEU A 122 -4.81 -14.62 -4.67
CA LEU A 122 -5.15 -15.62 -3.67
C LEU A 122 -4.74 -15.14 -2.28
N ARG A 123 -5.55 -15.46 -1.27
CA ARG A 123 -5.13 -15.45 0.13
C ARG A 123 -4.88 -16.88 0.57
N ILE A 124 -3.73 -17.12 1.18
CA ILE A 124 -3.35 -18.45 1.65
C ILE A 124 -3.11 -18.40 3.15
N SER A 125 -3.80 -19.27 3.88
CA SER A 125 -3.58 -19.54 5.29
C SER A 125 -2.76 -20.82 5.44
N PHE A 126 -1.66 -20.72 6.16
CA PHE A 126 -0.70 -21.80 6.40
C PHE A 126 -0.86 -22.38 7.80
N ALA A 127 -0.44 -23.63 7.98
CA ALA A 127 -0.51 -24.32 9.27
C ALA A 127 0.46 -23.74 10.33
N ASP A 128 1.45 -22.93 9.93
CA ASP A 128 2.38 -22.24 10.83
C ASP A 128 1.80 -20.94 11.42
N GLY A 129 0.52 -20.65 11.17
CA GLY A 129 -0.20 -19.50 11.70
C GLY A 129 -0.20 -18.26 10.81
N HIS A 130 0.44 -18.28 9.63
CA HIS A 130 0.41 -17.14 8.70
C HIS A 130 -0.82 -17.18 7.80
N ASP A 131 -1.63 -16.11 7.78
CA ASP A 131 -2.89 -16.08 7.03
C ASP A 131 -3.18 -14.79 6.25
N THR A 132 -2.32 -13.78 6.37
CA THR A 132 -2.53 -12.45 5.77
C THR A 132 -1.85 -12.26 4.40
N GLY A 133 -1.13 -13.27 3.90
CA GLY A 133 -0.43 -13.20 2.62
C GLY A 133 -1.39 -13.14 1.42
N ILE A 134 -1.32 -12.06 0.64
CA ILE A 134 -2.08 -11.86 -0.60
C ILE A 134 -1.15 -12.05 -1.80
N TYR A 135 -1.33 -13.15 -2.50
CA TYR A 135 -0.53 -13.57 -3.65
C TYR A 135 -1.23 -13.12 -4.93
N THR A 136 -0.78 -12.00 -5.51
CA THR A 136 -1.32 -11.54 -6.79
C THR A 136 -1.01 -12.52 -7.91
N PHE A 137 -1.91 -12.61 -8.89
CA PHE A 137 -1.73 -13.47 -10.04
C PHE A 137 -0.48 -13.10 -10.85
N SER A 138 -0.20 -11.80 -11.00
CA SER A 138 1.04 -11.29 -11.58
C SER A 138 2.27 -11.80 -10.82
N MET A 139 2.29 -11.67 -9.49
CA MET A 139 3.39 -12.17 -8.66
C MET A 139 3.59 -13.68 -8.81
N LEU A 140 2.52 -14.47 -8.84
CA LEU A 140 2.61 -15.91 -9.05
C LEU A 140 3.22 -16.23 -10.43
N ARG A 141 2.87 -15.48 -11.47
CA ARG A 141 3.50 -15.65 -12.80
C ARG A 141 4.97 -15.27 -12.80
N GLU A 142 5.34 -14.15 -12.20
CA GLU A 142 6.73 -13.73 -12.08
C GLU A 142 7.58 -14.73 -11.30
N LEU A 143 7.05 -15.28 -10.20
CA LEU A 143 7.74 -16.31 -9.43
C LEU A 143 7.94 -17.58 -10.26
N ALA A 144 6.97 -17.94 -11.11
CA ALA A 144 7.10 -19.12 -11.96
C ALA A 144 8.14 -18.94 -13.06
N ASP A 145 8.25 -17.73 -13.61
CA ASP A 145 9.25 -17.37 -14.61
C ASP A 145 10.65 -17.39 -13.97
N LYS A 146 10.81 -16.83 -12.76
CA LYS A 146 12.07 -16.85 -11.99
C LYS A 146 12.53 -18.26 -11.60
N ARG A 147 11.60 -19.22 -11.42
CA ARG A 147 11.93 -20.62 -11.11
C ARG A 147 12.52 -21.39 -12.30
N GLN A 148 12.29 -20.91 -13.52
CA GLN A 148 12.72 -21.57 -14.76
C GLN A 148 14.02 -20.99 -15.35
N ALA A 149 14.50 -19.88 -14.80
CA ALA A 149 15.77 -19.25 -15.14
C ALA A 149 16.93 -19.86 -14.33
#